data_AF-A0A2E6I4U7-F1
#
_entry.id   AF-A0A2E6I4U7-F1
#
_cell.length_a   1.000
_cell.length_b   1.000
_cell.length_c   1.000
_cell.angle_alpha   90.00
_cell.angle_beta   90.00
_cell.angle_gamma   90.00
#
_symmetry.space_group_name_H-M   'P 1'
#
loop_
_entity.id
_entity.type
_entity.pdbx_description
1 polymer ?
#
loop_
_entity_poly.entity_id
_entity_poly.type
_entity_poly.pdbx_seq_one_letter_code
_entity_poly.pdbx_strand_id
1 'polypeptide(L)'
;MIQRLYEQDAKGIVDEDLIDEVGVSFLARIQSIERVGDALSGQAHCPHCDETIDHPMEKEAWIECEPCRWRITWDDYHRSFRGKYLAASGIKPFLREFADSYPRAQTPRQRLILIDNLIHRFHWELGNTPGATGAKNLIGGKTDDLFNFLEQLAYGDASTPELVETREK
;
A
#
# COMPACT_ATOMS: atom_id res chain seq x y z
N MET A 1 12.00 -8.83 0.37
CA MET A 1 11.71 -8.51 1.79
C MET A 1 10.58 -9.37 2.32
N ILE A 2 9.37 -9.28 1.76
CA ILE A 2 8.20 -10.06 2.22
C ILE A 2 8.46 -11.58 2.25
N GLN A 3 9.04 -12.15 1.19
CA GLN A 3 9.37 -13.58 1.18
C GLN A 3 10.35 -13.98 2.29
N ARG A 4 11.41 -13.20 2.49
CA ARG A 4 12.37 -13.42 3.56
C ARG A 4 11.73 -13.32 4.95
N LEU A 5 10.76 -12.43 5.12
CA LEU A 5 10.00 -12.26 6.36
C LEU A 5 9.28 -13.57 6.73
N TYR A 6 8.53 -14.15 5.79
CA TYR A 6 7.83 -15.41 6.01
C TYR A 6 8.79 -16.61 6.16
N GLU A 7 9.91 -16.64 5.42
CA GLU A 7 10.93 -17.68 5.57
C GLU A 7 11.62 -17.68 6.94
N GLN A 8 11.81 -16.51 7.55
CA GLN A 8 12.37 -16.39 8.90
C GLN A 8 11.34 -16.74 9.97
N ASP A 9 10.09 -16.27 9.82
CA ASP A 9 9.00 -16.63 10.72
C ASP A 9 8.74 -18.15 10.75
N ALA A 10 8.76 -18.81 9.58
CA ALA A 10 8.63 -20.26 9.48
C ALA A 10 9.76 -21.03 10.18
N LYS A 11 10.93 -20.41 10.36
CA LYS A 11 12.07 -20.95 11.12
C LYS A 11 12.01 -20.59 12.61
N GLY A 12 10.95 -19.90 13.06
CA GLY A 12 10.80 -19.39 14.42
C GLY A 12 11.71 -18.20 14.74
N ILE A 13 12.26 -17.53 13.71
CA ILE A 13 13.17 -16.41 13.85
C ILE A 13 12.37 -15.11 13.73
N VAL A 14 12.34 -14.32 14.80
CA VAL A 14 11.73 -12.98 14.80
C VAL A 14 12.80 -11.96 14.39
N ASP A 15 12.71 -11.46 13.17
CA ASP A 15 13.54 -10.38 12.64
C ASP A 15 12.74 -9.07 12.71
N GLU A 16 12.85 -8.36 13.84
CA GLU A 16 12.08 -7.14 14.13
C GLU A 16 12.37 -6.02 13.12
N ASP A 17 13.63 -5.88 12.72
CA ASP A 17 14.05 -4.88 11.73
C ASP A 17 13.38 -5.15 10.37
N LEU A 18 13.33 -6.42 9.94
CA LEU A 18 12.65 -6.79 8.70
C LEU A 18 11.13 -6.61 8.77
N ILE A 19 10.51 -6.90 9.92
CA ILE A 19 9.08 -6.64 10.17
C ILE A 19 8.79 -5.14 10.02
N ASP A 20 9.60 -4.30 10.64
CA ASP A 20 9.45 -2.85 10.62
C ASP A 20 9.71 -2.28 9.21
N GLU A 21 10.74 -2.76 8.52
CA GLU A 21 11.05 -2.35 7.14
C GLU A 21 9.88 -2.65 6.19
N VAL A 22 9.30 -3.86 6.28
CA VAL A 22 8.14 -4.24 5.47
C VAL A 22 6.93 -3.38 5.81
N GLY A 23 6.59 -3.22 7.09
CA GLY A 23 5.39 -2.47 7.45
C GLY A 23 5.50 -0.97 7.17
N VAL A 24 6.66 -0.35 7.39
CA VAL A 24 6.92 1.05 6.99
C VAL A 24 6.80 1.21 5.47
N SER A 25 7.28 0.24 4.68
CA SER A 25 7.13 0.29 3.22
C SER A 25 5.65 0.27 2.79
N PHE A 26 4.82 -0.51 3.48
CA PHE A 26 3.37 -0.52 3.25
C PHE A 26 2.71 0.80 3.67
N LEU A 27 3.06 1.36 4.82
CA LEU A 27 2.56 2.67 5.26
C LEU A 27 2.86 3.77 4.23
N ALA A 28 4.11 3.88 3.79
CA ALA A 28 4.52 4.85 2.77
C ALA A 28 3.73 4.68 1.47
N ARG A 29 3.41 3.44 1.12
CA ARG A 29 2.63 3.15 -0.07
C ARG A 29 1.16 3.48 0.07
N ILE A 30 0.56 3.21 1.24
CA ILE A 30 -0.81 3.60 1.57
C ILE A 30 -0.96 5.12 1.49
N GLN A 31 -0.03 5.87 2.09
CA GLN A 31 0.00 7.34 1.99
C GLN A 31 0.06 7.82 0.53
N SER A 32 0.86 7.16 -0.31
CA SER A 32 0.93 7.49 -1.74
C SER A 32 -0.39 7.25 -2.48
N ILE A 33 -1.14 6.20 -2.10
CA ILE A 33 -2.47 5.89 -2.66
C ILE A 33 -3.47 6.96 -2.23
N GLU A 34 -3.44 7.37 -0.96
CA GLU A 34 -4.33 8.40 -0.42
C GLU A 34 -4.09 9.76 -1.10
N ARG A 35 -2.83 10.22 -1.18
CA ARG A 35 -2.49 11.49 -1.87
C ARG A 35 -2.97 11.54 -3.32
N VAL A 36 -2.94 10.41 -4.03
CA VAL A 36 -3.48 10.35 -5.40
C VAL A 36 -4.99 10.31 -5.42
N GLY A 37 -5.62 9.63 -4.45
CA GLY A 37 -7.06 9.69 -4.25
C GLY A 37 -7.54 11.13 -4.04
N ASP A 38 -6.87 11.87 -3.16
CA ASP A 38 -7.14 13.27 -2.86
C ASP A 38 -6.97 14.14 -4.11
N ALA A 39 -5.87 13.94 -4.85
CA ALA A 39 -5.56 14.68 -6.08
C ALA A 39 -6.66 14.52 -7.14
N LEU A 40 -7.16 13.28 -7.29
CA LEU A 40 -8.26 12.95 -8.20
C LEU A 40 -9.62 13.45 -7.71
N SER A 41 -9.73 13.89 -6.45
CA SER A 41 -10.91 14.58 -5.91
C SER A 41 -10.76 16.10 -5.82
N GLY A 42 -9.67 16.66 -6.37
CA GLY A 42 -9.43 18.11 -6.41
C GLY A 42 -8.46 18.64 -5.35
N GLN A 43 -7.74 17.77 -4.62
CA GLN A 43 -6.82 18.16 -3.55
C GLN A 43 -5.41 17.61 -3.79
N ALA A 44 -4.48 18.44 -4.25
CA ALA A 44 -3.09 18.06 -4.48
C ALA A 44 -2.24 18.23 -3.21
N HIS A 45 -1.19 17.44 -3.06
CA HIS A 45 -0.23 17.55 -1.96
C HIS A 45 1.09 18.11 -2.45
N CYS A 46 1.61 19.13 -1.79
CA CYS A 46 2.88 19.74 -2.17
C CYS A 46 4.06 18.76 -1.93
N PRO A 47 4.91 18.47 -2.93
CA PRO A 47 6.03 17.54 -2.76
C PRO A 47 7.15 18.06 -1.84
N HIS A 48 7.14 19.35 -1.48
CA HIS A 48 8.18 19.96 -0.65
C HIS A 48 7.79 20.11 0.82
N CYS A 49 6.52 20.40 1.09
CA CYS A 49 6.05 20.70 2.45
C CYS A 49 4.77 19.97 2.84
N ASP A 50 4.24 19.14 1.94
CA ASP A 50 3.02 18.34 2.14
C ASP A 50 1.74 19.15 2.36
N GLU A 51 1.76 20.46 2.06
CA GLU A 51 0.56 21.30 2.11
C GLU A 51 -0.50 20.80 1.12
N THR A 52 -1.75 20.73 1.57
CA THR A 52 -2.91 20.39 0.74
C THR A 52 -3.37 21.63 -0.05
N ILE A 53 -3.54 21.47 -1.36
CA ILE A 53 -3.86 22.56 -2.29
C ILE A 53 -5.10 22.16 -3.09
N ASP A 54 -6.17 22.93 -2.93
CA ASP A 54 -7.38 22.76 -3.73
C ASP A 54 -7.14 23.24 -5.18
N HIS A 55 -7.63 22.49 -6.16
CA HIS A 55 -7.50 22.82 -7.58
C HIS A 55 -8.74 22.43 -8.40
N PRO A 56 -9.06 23.15 -9.49
CA PRO A 56 -10.30 22.95 -10.26
C PRO A 56 -10.27 21.72 -11.20
N MET A 57 -9.25 20.86 -11.14
CA MET A 57 -9.06 19.69 -12.02
C MET A 57 -9.00 20.01 -13.53
N GLU A 58 -8.85 21.29 -13.89
CA GLU A 58 -8.65 21.76 -15.26
C GLU A 58 -7.17 21.61 -15.63
N LYS A 59 -6.87 21.05 -16.82
CA LYS A 59 -5.50 20.66 -17.21
C LYS A 59 -4.47 21.79 -17.07
N GLU A 60 -4.85 23.01 -17.42
CA GLU A 60 -3.98 24.18 -17.45
C GLU A 60 -4.02 24.97 -16.13
N ALA A 61 -4.85 24.55 -15.17
CA ALA A 61 -4.89 25.20 -13.86
C ALA A 61 -3.56 25.01 -13.13
N TRP A 62 -3.13 26.09 -12.49
CA TRP A 62 -1.95 26.09 -11.65
C TRP A 62 -2.29 25.55 -10.26
N ILE A 63 -1.48 24.62 -9.79
CA ILE A 63 -1.39 24.22 -8.40
C ILE A 63 -0.25 25.02 -7.81
N GLU A 64 -0.53 25.91 -6.86
CA GLU A 64 0.45 26.76 -6.22
C GLU A 64 0.42 26.55 -4.71
N CYS A 65 1.58 26.25 -4.13
CA CYS A 65 1.74 26.13 -2.69
C CYS A 65 2.09 27.49 -2.09
N GLU A 66 1.23 28.04 -1.23
CA GLU A 66 1.50 29.32 -0.56
C GLU A 66 2.73 29.27 0.37
N PRO A 67 2.91 28.23 1.22
CA PRO A 67 4.06 28.14 2.12
C PRO A 67 5.43 28.09 1.44
N CYS A 68 5.60 27.21 0.44
CA CYS A 68 6.92 26.96 -0.17
C CYS A 68 7.09 27.52 -1.58
N ARG A 69 6.05 28.16 -2.14
CA ARG A 69 6.02 28.77 -3.48
C ARG A 69 6.26 27.81 -4.65
N TRP A 70 6.22 26.51 -4.39
CA TRP A 70 6.23 25.52 -5.46
C TRP A 70 4.97 25.65 -6.32
N ARG A 71 5.13 25.47 -7.63
CA ARG A 71 4.02 25.55 -8.59
C ARG A 71 4.18 24.56 -9.72
N ILE A 72 3.06 24.04 -10.22
CA ILE A 72 2.99 23.12 -11.36
C ILE A 72 1.62 23.23 -12.03
N THR A 73 1.48 22.80 -13.29
CA THR A 73 0.15 22.64 -13.89
C THR A 73 -0.50 21.35 -13.40
N TRP A 74 -1.83 21.30 -13.36
CA TRP A 74 -2.54 20.06 -13.05
C TRP A 74 -2.20 18.94 -14.04
N ASP A 75 -2.05 19.22 -15.34
CA ASP A 75 -1.68 18.18 -16.32
C ASP A 75 -0.31 17.57 -16.00
N ASP A 76 0.69 18.40 -15.66
CA ASP A 76 2.01 17.95 -15.22
C ASP A 76 1.97 17.14 -13.92
N TYR A 77 1.21 17.63 -12.94
CA TYR A 77 1.04 16.94 -11.66
C TYR A 77 0.34 15.60 -11.83
N HIS A 78 -0.75 15.55 -12.60
CA HIS A 78 -1.48 14.33 -12.93
C HIS A 78 -0.60 13.32 -13.70
N ARG A 79 0.26 13.78 -14.62
CA ARG A 79 1.25 12.92 -15.31
C ARG A 79 2.19 12.20 -14.35
N SER A 80 2.49 12.78 -13.18
CA SER A 80 3.39 12.16 -12.19
C SER A 80 2.85 10.85 -11.60
N PHE A 81 1.52 10.63 -11.63
CA PHE A 81 0.88 9.42 -11.11
C PHE A 81 -0.08 8.72 -12.08
N ARG A 82 -0.33 9.30 -13.26
CA ARG A 82 -1.09 8.67 -14.34
C ARG A 82 -0.50 7.31 -14.71
N GLY A 83 -1.36 6.31 -14.87
CA GLY A 83 -0.95 4.95 -15.24
C GLY A 83 -0.35 4.12 -14.09
N LYS A 84 -0.25 4.69 -12.88
CA LYS A 84 0.25 3.97 -11.70
C LYS A 84 -0.83 3.17 -10.94
N TYR A 85 -2.01 2.95 -11.55
CA TYR A 85 -3.10 2.05 -11.09
C TYR A 85 -3.60 2.25 -9.64
N LEU A 86 -3.60 3.47 -9.12
CA LEU A 86 -3.92 3.81 -7.72
C LEU A 86 -5.44 3.85 -7.36
N ALA A 87 -6.30 3.20 -8.15
CA ALA A 87 -7.74 3.15 -7.87
C ALA A 87 -8.06 2.07 -6.83
N ALA A 88 -7.89 2.39 -5.55
CA ALA A 88 -8.08 1.49 -4.41
C ALA A 88 -9.51 1.54 -3.82
N SER A 89 -10.56 1.79 -4.61
CA SER A 89 -11.89 2.13 -4.09
C SER A 89 -12.50 1.05 -3.18
N GLY A 90 -12.24 -0.24 -3.43
CA GLY A 90 -12.73 -1.36 -2.60
C GLY A 90 -11.93 -1.59 -1.31
N ILE A 91 -10.60 -1.40 -1.34
CA ILE A 91 -9.71 -1.71 -0.22
C ILE A 91 -9.43 -0.54 0.72
N LYS A 92 -9.83 0.69 0.36
CA LYS A 92 -9.56 1.92 1.14
C LYS A 92 -9.81 1.77 2.65
N PRO A 93 -10.92 1.18 3.13
CA PRO A 93 -11.16 0.99 4.56
C PRO A 93 -10.06 0.15 5.25
N PHE A 94 -9.61 -0.92 4.59
CA PHE A 94 -8.56 -1.81 5.12
C PHE A 94 -7.18 -1.16 5.11
N LEU A 95 -6.88 -0.35 4.07
CA LEU A 95 -5.64 0.41 4.04
C LEU A 95 -5.55 1.40 5.21
N ARG A 96 -6.67 2.07 5.52
CA ARG A 96 -6.75 2.98 6.68
C ARG A 96 -6.61 2.23 8.00
N GLU A 97 -7.28 1.09 8.14
CA GLU A 97 -7.16 0.26 9.34
C GLU A 97 -5.71 -0.17 9.59
N PHE A 98 -5.00 -0.61 8.56
CA PHE A 98 -3.58 -0.92 8.67
C PHE A 98 -2.76 0.31 9.04
N ALA A 99 -2.99 1.44 8.38
CA ALA A 99 -2.28 2.70 8.64
C ALA A 99 -2.45 3.20 10.09
N ASP A 100 -3.64 3.01 10.66
CA ASP A 100 -3.93 3.38 12.05
C ASP A 100 -3.38 2.38 13.06
N SER A 101 -3.42 1.08 12.74
CA SER A 101 -3.12 0.01 13.71
C SER A 101 -1.63 -0.32 13.78
N TYR A 102 -0.91 -0.26 12.66
CA TYR A 102 0.49 -0.65 12.59
C TYR A 102 1.40 0.17 13.50
N PRO A 103 1.32 1.52 13.55
CA PRO A 103 2.13 2.32 14.47
C PRO A 103 1.80 2.10 15.95
N ARG A 104 0.62 1.55 16.26
CA ARG A 104 0.15 1.29 17.64
C ARG A 104 0.49 -0.12 18.12
N ALA A 105 0.92 -1.01 17.23
CA ALA A 105 1.32 -2.36 17.56
C ALA A 105 2.59 -2.34 18.44
N GLN A 106 2.49 -2.95 19.62
CA GLN A 106 3.52 -2.93 20.65
C GLN A 106 4.49 -4.12 20.55
N THR A 107 4.11 -5.17 19.83
CA THR A 107 4.93 -6.37 19.68
C THR A 107 5.21 -6.70 18.22
N PRO A 108 6.37 -7.33 17.91
CA PRO A 108 6.68 -7.81 16.57
C PRO A 108 5.60 -8.75 16.01
N ARG A 109 5.03 -9.59 16.88
CA ARG A 109 3.92 -10.50 16.53
C ARG A 109 2.67 -9.74 16.09
N GLN A 110 2.30 -8.66 16.79
CA GLN A 110 1.16 -7.83 16.38
C GLN A 110 1.39 -7.16 15.02
N ARG A 111 2.61 -6.66 14.76
CA ARG A 111 2.98 -6.08 13.47
C ARG A 111 2.92 -7.11 12.34
N LEU A 112 3.42 -8.32 12.59
CA LEU A 112 3.39 -9.41 11.62
C LEU A 112 1.95 -9.81 11.28
N ILE A 113 1.05 -9.92 12.26
CA ILE A 113 -0.39 -10.20 12.02
C ILE A 113 -1.02 -9.11 11.14
N LEU A 114 -0.71 -7.84 11.39
CA LEU A 114 -1.23 -6.74 10.58
C LEU A 114 -0.72 -6.80 9.12
N ILE A 115 0.57 -7.11 8.94
CA ILE A 115 1.20 -7.31 7.63
C ILE A 115 0.51 -8.48 6.89
N ASP A 116 0.32 -9.58 7.59
CA ASP A 116 -0.29 -10.79 7.03
C ASP A 116 -1.75 -10.58 6.62
N ASN A 117 -2.56 -9.97 7.49
CA ASN A 117 -3.96 -9.62 7.21
C ASN A 117 -4.07 -8.73 5.96
N LEU A 118 -3.17 -7.75 5.83
CA LEU A 118 -3.14 -6.86 4.67
C LEU A 118 -2.83 -7.64 3.39
N ILE A 119 -1.81 -8.51 3.40
CA ILE A 119 -1.41 -9.34 2.26
C ILE A 119 -2.53 -10.30 1.86
N HIS A 120 -3.16 -10.98 2.81
CA HIS A 120 -4.27 -11.89 2.58
C HIS A 120 -5.48 -11.18 1.95
N ARG A 121 -5.81 -9.97 2.43
CA ARG A 121 -6.91 -9.19 1.86
C ARG A 121 -6.63 -8.76 0.42
N PHE A 122 -5.40 -8.34 0.14
CA PHE A 122 -4.97 -8.04 -1.23
C PHE A 122 -5.11 -9.26 -2.14
N HIS A 123 -4.67 -10.43 -1.68
CA HIS A 123 -4.79 -11.68 -2.42
C HIS A 123 -6.26 -12.03 -2.72
N TRP A 124 -7.16 -11.90 -1.74
CA TRP A 124 -8.59 -12.16 -1.94
C TRP A 124 -9.26 -11.20 -2.94
N GLU A 125 -8.92 -9.90 -2.91
CA GLU A 125 -9.46 -8.93 -3.88
C GLU A 125 -8.97 -9.19 -5.31
N LEU A 126 -7.70 -9.58 -5.48
CA LEU A 126 -7.14 -9.95 -6.79
C LEU A 126 -7.87 -11.14 -7.43
N GLY A 127 -8.20 -12.17 -6.64
CA GLY A 127 -8.82 -13.40 -7.13
C GLY A 127 -10.29 -13.25 -7.52
N ASN A 128 -11.01 -12.30 -6.89
CA ASN A 128 -12.47 -12.19 -7.04
C ASN A 128 -12.93 -11.03 -7.96
N THR A 129 -12.05 -10.09 -8.30
CA THR A 129 -12.41 -8.96 -9.16
C THR A 129 -11.50 -8.92 -10.39
N PRO A 130 -12.01 -9.31 -11.57
CA PRO A 130 -11.27 -9.17 -12.82
C PRO A 130 -10.89 -7.69 -13.04
N GLY A 131 -9.61 -7.35 -12.89
CA GLY A 131 -9.11 -5.98 -13.03
C GLY A 131 -8.89 -5.21 -11.73
N ALA A 132 -9.09 -5.80 -10.54
CA ALA A 132 -8.71 -5.15 -9.28
C ALA A 132 -7.18 -5.11 -9.16
N THR A 133 -6.60 -3.92 -9.30
CA THR A 133 -5.15 -3.70 -9.26
C THR A 133 -4.66 -3.27 -7.87
N GLY A 134 -5.31 -3.73 -6.80
CA GLY A 134 -4.93 -3.39 -5.43
C GLY A 134 -3.49 -3.82 -5.11
N ALA A 135 -3.14 -5.08 -5.38
CA ALA A 135 -1.79 -5.59 -5.12
C ALA A 135 -0.73 -5.03 -6.07
N LYS A 136 -1.11 -4.65 -7.30
CA LYS A 136 -0.21 -3.96 -8.26
C LYS A 136 0.35 -2.66 -7.68
N ASN A 137 -0.39 -2.06 -6.73
CA ASN A 137 0.08 -0.87 -6.04
C ASN A 137 1.10 -1.19 -4.96
N LEU A 138 0.94 -2.23 -4.14
CA LEU A 138 1.70 -2.33 -2.90
C LEU A 138 3.22 -2.59 -3.10
N ILE A 139 3.61 -3.36 -4.11
CA ILE A 139 4.98 -3.89 -4.24
C ILE A 139 5.73 -3.35 -5.49
N GLY A 140 5.01 -2.93 -6.54
CA GLY A 140 5.60 -2.55 -7.83
C GLY A 140 6.10 -3.76 -8.64
N GLY A 141 5.80 -3.80 -9.94
CA GLY A 141 6.19 -4.92 -10.83
C GLY A 141 5.20 -5.18 -11.97
N LYS A 142 5.53 -6.11 -12.88
CA LYS A 142 4.63 -6.59 -13.95
C LYS A 142 3.59 -7.59 -13.39
N THR A 143 2.41 -7.61 -14.01
CA THR A 143 1.19 -8.29 -13.52
C THR A 143 1.37 -9.77 -13.18
N ASP A 144 2.06 -10.53 -14.04
CA ASP A 144 2.08 -12.00 -13.93
C ASP A 144 3.13 -12.48 -12.93
N ASP A 145 4.26 -11.76 -12.82
CA ASP A 145 5.31 -12.04 -11.84
C ASP A 145 4.84 -11.79 -10.40
N LEU A 146 3.97 -10.79 -10.21
CA LEU A 146 3.43 -10.42 -8.91
C LEU A 146 2.33 -11.38 -8.43
N PHE A 147 1.49 -11.89 -9.35
CA PHE A 147 0.48 -12.88 -9.02
C PHE A 147 1.12 -14.19 -8.56
N ASN A 148 2.11 -14.70 -9.31
CA ASN A 148 2.85 -15.92 -8.94
C ASN A 148 3.60 -15.75 -7.60
N PHE A 149 4.17 -14.56 -7.34
CA PHE A 149 4.84 -14.26 -6.06
C PHE A 149 3.88 -14.27 -4.88
N LEU A 150 2.69 -13.65 -5.01
CA LEU A 150 1.69 -13.62 -3.93
C LEU A 150 1.02 -14.98 -3.74
N GLU A 151 0.79 -15.74 -4.81
CA GLU A 151 0.24 -17.10 -4.76
C GLU A 151 1.21 -18.06 -4.06
N GLN A 152 2.52 -17.93 -4.32
CA GLN A 152 3.56 -18.73 -3.65
C GLN A 152 3.71 -18.40 -2.16
N LEU A 153 3.41 -17.17 -1.73
CA LEU A 153 3.38 -16.79 -0.32
C LEU A 153 2.10 -17.23 0.40
N ALA A 154 0.95 -17.20 -0.29
CA ALA A 154 -0.33 -17.62 0.27
C ALA A 154 -0.51 -19.15 0.30
N TYR A 155 0.06 -19.89 -0.66
CA TYR A 155 -0.17 -21.34 -0.83
C TYR A 155 1.09 -22.21 -0.87
N GLY A 156 2.29 -21.64 -0.72
CA GLY A 156 3.53 -22.41 -0.64
C GLY A 156 3.73 -23.09 0.71
N ASP A 157 4.57 -24.14 0.74
CA ASP A 157 4.88 -25.01 1.89
C ASP A 157 5.49 -24.30 3.14
N ALA A 158 5.54 -22.96 3.15
CA ALA A 158 6.20 -22.15 4.18
C ALA A 158 5.24 -21.54 5.23
N SER A 159 3.91 -21.72 5.12
CA SER A 159 2.99 -21.22 6.14
C SER A 159 2.96 -22.12 7.38
N THR A 160 3.23 -21.56 8.55
CA THR A 160 3.08 -22.25 9.84
C THR A 160 1.60 -22.51 10.14
N PRO A 161 1.24 -23.61 10.84
CA PRO A 161 -0.16 -23.98 11.11
C PRO A 161 -0.96 -22.91 11.89
N GLU A 162 -0.32 -22.09 12.71
CA GLU A 162 -0.98 -21.05 13.52
C GLU A 162 -1.39 -19.82 12.67
N LEU A 163 -0.69 -19.52 11.57
CA LEU A 163 -1.13 -18.52 10.60
C LEU A 163 -2.34 -19.03 9.80
N VAL A 164 -2.49 -20.35 9.68
CA VAL A 164 -3.64 -20.96 9.00
C VAL A 164 -4.94 -20.75 9.78
N GLU A 165 -4.90 -20.77 11.10
CA GLU A 165 -6.10 -20.60 11.94
C GLU A 165 -6.67 -19.17 11.87
N THR A 166 -5.85 -18.18 11.53
CA THR A 166 -6.29 -16.79 11.27
C THR A 166 -6.83 -16.59 9.85
N ARG A 167 -6.58 -17.54 8.92
CA ARG A 167 -7.10 -17.50 7.53
C ARG A 167 -8.58 -17.87 7.42
N GLU A 168 -9.15 -18.52 8.44
CA GLU A 168 -10.52 -19.05 8.42
C GLU A 168 -11.57 -18.20 9.16
N LYS A 169 -11.19 -17.02 9.66
CA LYS A 169 -12.11 -16.05 10.28
C LYS A 169 -12.30 -14.82 9.41
#